data_AF-E2B5Z3-F1
#
_entry.id   AF-E2B5Z3-F1
#
_cell.length_a   1.000
_cell.length_b   1.000
_cell.length_c   1.000
_cell.angle_alpha   90.00
_cell.angle_beta   90.00
_cell.angle_gamma   90.00
#
_symmetry.space_group_name_H-M   'P 1'
#
loop_
_entity.id
_entity.type
_entity.pdbx_description
1 polymer ?
#
loop_
_entity_poly.entity_id
_entity_poly.type
_entity_poly.pdbx_seq_one_letter_code
_entity_poly.pdbx_strand_id
1 'polypeptide(L)'
;MTNLLESTITFIPLYKRGQKHTIQSFLEGIGDLYNVGLQPQIANLYPPVQFPVSRGTPMISPLIKWDHSEDYYVFRYKEKNKIFSTERIITITPDDEDFEYMYGHVIDERILLPVTSCLYEIWRTIGSLNGTDHKNIPIVFENIKFVRATHLSKRDKLELTLVIQENNNTFEILEKGNVIVSGVVRISNDIAKERLQFLAKSDDAEECMNTSDIFKKLRVCSYQYTDVPVRIYGSLDAIVSGGIEIYGQRFVAISRRPANIKPVHEEYKFIGYRDHTTISLKDAVQISIQIALECHELRNVKVIEVVEDDDKILLEDLIIPIVHEILSNLPSVQSNLTLDATENRLHSSLLPQNLSVIQPNKY
;
A
#
# COMPACT_ATOMS: atom_id res chain seq x y z
N MET A 1 -45.86 -56.52 -18.83
CA MET A 1 -44.48 -56.23 -18.37
C MET A 1 -44.21 -54.76 -18.59
N THR A 2 -44.65 -53.97 -17.62
CA THR A 2 -44.27 -52.57 -17.40
C THR A 2 -42.92 -52.58 -16.71
N ASN A 3 -41.85 -52.17 -17.39
CA ASN A 3 -40.57 -51.93 -16.73
C ASN A 3 -40.12 -50.50 -17.01
N LEU A 4 -39.87 -49.83 -15.88
CA LEU A 4 -39.09 -48.61 -15.71
C LEU A 4 -37.91 -48.59 -16.68
N LEU A 5 -37.93 -47.66 -17.64
CA LEU A 5 -36.74 -47.14 -18.28
C LEU A 5 -36.62 -45.70 -17.81
N GLU A 6 -35.50 -45.46 -17.14
CA GLU A 6 -35.18 -44.31 -16.30
C GLU A 6 -35.44 -42.97 -17.00
N SER A 7 -35.70 -41.93 -16.20
CA SER A 7 -36.04 -40.54 -16.56
C SER A 7 -35.00 -39.78 -17.42
N THR A 8 -34.06 -40.50 -18.01
CA THR A 8 -32.91 -40.04 -18.80
C THR A 8 -32.96 -40.50 -20.26
N ILE A 9 -33.88 -41.40 -20.66
CA ILE A 9 -33.96 -41.91 -22.04
C ILE A 9 -35.14 -41.26 -22.78
N THR A 10 -34.83 -40.50 -23.83
CA THR A 10 -35.84 -39.91 -24.72
C THR A 10 -36.11 -40.83 -25.92
N PHE A 11 -37.32 -41.37 -26.03
CA PHE A 11 -37.75 -42.19 -27.16
C PHE A 11 -38.34 -41.31 -28.27
N ILE A 12 -37.68 -41.28 -29.44
CA ILE A 12 -38.15 -40.50 -30.60
C ILE A 12 -38.58 -41.47 -31.71
N PRO A 13 -39.89 -41.66 -31.94
CA PRO A 13 -40.38 -42.56 -32.97
C PRO A 13 -40.33 -41.90 -34.36
N LEU A 14 -39.46 -42.39 -35.25
CA LEU A 14 -39.35 -41.88 -36.63
C LEU A 14 -40.42 -42.45 -37.58
N TYR A 15 -41.04 -43.57 -37.23
CA TYR A 15 -42.05 -44.26 -38.06
C TYR A 15 -42.95 -45.16 -37.20
N LYS A 16 -44.27 -45.21 -37.49
CA LYS A 16 -45.23 -46.09 -36.80
C LYS A 16 -46.00 -46.98 -37.76
N ARG A 17 -45.88 -48.31 -37.69
CA ARG A 17 -46.55 -49.20 -38.64
C ARG A 17 -48.09 -49.06 -38.57
N GLY A 18 -48.76 -48.87 -39.72
CA GLY A 18 -50.24 -48.87 -39.82
C GLY A 18 -50.94 -47.50 -39.84
N GLN A 19 -50.19 -46.40 -39.73
CA GLN A 19 -50.71 -45.03 -39.92
C GLN A 19 -50.25 -44.46 -41.27
N LYS A 20 -51.04 -43.55 -41.87
CA LYS A 20 -50.59 -42.78 -43.04
C LYS A 20 -49.53 -41.79 -42.57
N HIS A 21 -48.28 -42.06 -42.90
CA HIS A 21 -47.16 -41.16 -42.58
C HIS A 21 -46.90 -40.20 -43.72
N THR A 22 -46.61 -38.96 -43.35
CA THR A 22 -46.15 -37.92 -44.27
C THR A 22 -44.67 -37.66 -43.98
N ILE A 23 -43.92 -37.19 -44.97
CA ILE A 23 -42.51 -36.76 -44.81
C ILE A 23 -42.35 -35.80 -43.61
N GLN A 24 -43.38 -35.00 -43.33
CA GLN A 24 -43.44 -34.12 -42.16
C GLN A 24 -43.20 -34.86 -40.83
N SER A 25 -43.84 -36.01 -40.60
CA SER A 25 -43.68 -36.77 -39.34
C SER A 25 -42.26 -37.29 -39.14
N PHE A 26 -41.54 -37.54 -40.23
CA PHE A 26 -40.13 -37.92 -40.18
C PHE A 26 -39.24 -36.71 -39.89
N LEU A 27 -39.49 -35.55 -40.51
CA LEU A 27 -38.74 -34.31 -40.26
C LEU A 27 -38.97 -33.76 -38.84
N GLU A 28 -40.17 -33.91 -38.29
CA GLU A 28 -40.49 -33.61 -36.89
C GLU A 28 -39.63 -34.47 -35.94
N GLY A 29 -39.51 -35.77 -36.21
CA GLY A 29 -38.61 -36.65 -35.45
C GLY A 29 -37.13 -36.25 -35.54
N ILE A 30 -36.67 -35.70 -36.67
CA ILE A 30 -35.32 -35.13 -36.77
C ILE A 30 -35.17 -33.85 -35.94
N GLY A 31 -36.20 -33.01 -35.89
CA GLY A 31 -36.26 -31.84 -35.03
C GLY A 31 -36.18 -32.21 -33.54
N ASP A 32 -36.90 -33.27 -33.14
CA ASP A 32 -36.83 -33.80 -31.78
C ASP A 32 -35.43 -34.31 -31.43
N LEU A 33 -34.74 -34.98 -32.38
CA LEU A 33 -33.35 -35.39 -32.18
C LEU A 33 -32.43 -34.18 -31.93
N TYR A 34 -32.65 -33.07 -32.65
CA TYR A 34 -31.90 -31.83 -32.44
C TYR A 34 -32.16 -31.21 -31.07
N ASN A 35 -33.43 -31.16 -30.63
CA ASN A 35 -33.81 -30.61 -29.33
C ASN A 35 -33.22 -31.39 -28.14
N VAL A 36 -32.95 -32.69 -28.32
CA VAL A 36 -32.26 -33.53 -27.31
C VAL A 36 -30.73 -33.29 -27.31
N GLY A 37 -30.22 -32.48 -28.25
CA GLY A 37 -28.80 -32.10 -28.32
C GLY A 37 -27.99 -32.85 -29.37
N LEU A 38 -28.61 -33.69 -30.20
CA LEU A 38 -27.94 -34.29 -31.36
C LEU A 38 -27.82 -33.28 -32.51
N GLN A 39 -26.88 -33.49 -33.44
CA GLN A 39 -26.62 -32.56 -34.55
C GLN A 39 -26.78 -33.24 -35.92
N PRO A 40 -28.01 -33.60 -36.33
CA PRO A 40 -28.25 -34.22 -37.62
C PRO A 40 -27.87 -33.29 -38.78
N GLN A 41 -27.17 -33.82 -39.78
CA GLN A 41 -26.75 -33.08 -40.97
C GLN A 41 -27.88 -33.00 -42.01
N ILE A 42 -28.93 -32.24 -41.69
CA ILE A 42 -30.17 -32.12 -42.48
C ILE A 42 -29.90 -31.70 -43.93
N ALA A 43 -28.84 -30.93 -44.17
CA ALA A 43 -28.46 -30.48 -45.52
C ALA A 43 -28.26 -31.63 -46.51
N ASN A 44 -27.86 -32.82 -46.06
CA ASN A 44 -27.64 -34.00 -46.92
C ASN A 44 -28.94 -34.62 -47.46
N LEU A 45 -30.10 -34.25 -46.90
CA LEU A 45 -31.40 -34.69 -47.39
C LEU A 45 -31.87 -33.91 -48.62
N TYR A 46 -31.21 -32.79 -48.92
CA TYR A 46 -31.56 -31.91 -50.02
C TYR A 46 -30.40 -31.81 -51.02
N PRO A 47 -30.68 -31.43 -52.28
CA PRO A 47 -29.62 -31.13 -53.23
C PRO A 47 -28.67 -30.05 -52.71
N PRO A 48 -27.38 -30.08 -53.09
CA PRO A 48 -26.41 -29.07 -52.66
C PRO A 48 -26.82 -27.65 -53.08
N VAL A 49 -26.74 -26.71 -52.15
CA VAL A 49 -27.01 -25.28 -52.40
C VAL A 49 -25.86 -24.66 -53.18
N GLN A 50 -26.17 -23.85 -54.19
CA GLN A 50 -25.18 -23.09 -54.95
C GLN A 50 -24.91 -21.73 -54.31
N PHE A 51 -23.62 -21.40 -54.15
CA PHE A 51 -23.16 -20.12 -53.62
C PHE A 51 -22.51 -19.28 -54.73
N PRO A 52 -22.56 -17.93 -54.66
CA PRO A 52 -23.16 -17.12 -53.59
C PRO A 52 -24.70 -17.14 -53.61
N VAL A 53 -25.32 -16.88 -52.45
CA VAL A 53 -26.78 -16.77 -52.35
C VAL A 53 -27.31 -15.57 -53.14
N SER A 54 -28.58 -15.61 -53.53
CA SER A 54 -29.22 -14.55 -54.30
C SER A 54 -29.39 -13.26 -53.51
N ARG A 55 -29.40 -12.12 -54.22
CA ARG A 55 -29.74 -10.81 -53.65
C ARG A 55 -31.17 -10.85 -53.09
N GLY A 56 -31.34 -10.38 -51.86
CA GLY A 56 -32.62 -10.42 -51.15
C GLY A 56 -32.78 -11.60 -50.19
N THR A 57 -31.78 -12.50 -50.10
CA THR A 57 -31.71 -13.49 -49.02
C THR A 57 -31.67 -12.77 -47.65
N PRO A 58 -32.57 -13.11 -46.70
CA PRO A 58 -32.65 -12.42 -45.41
C PRO A 58 -31.34 -12.47 -44.60
N MET A 59 -31.09 -11.42 -43.81
CA MET A 59 -29.95 -11.38 -42.90
C MET A 59 -30.16 -12.33 -41.71
N ILE A 60 -29.12 -13.08 -41.36
CA ILE A 60 -29.13 -13.97 -40.18
C ILE A 60 -28.83 -13.20 -38.89
N SER A 61 -27.97 -12.17 -38.95
CA SER A 61 -27.49 -11.45 -37.76
C SER A 61 -28.61 -10.92 -36.84
N PRO A 62 -29.71 -10.31 -37.33
CA PRO A 62 -30.80 -9.82 -36.46
C PRO A 62 -31.63 -10.93 -35.78
N LEU A 63 -31.52 -12.18 -36.25
CA LEU A 63 -32.26 -13.32 -35.69
C LEU A 63 -31.51 -13.96 -34.51
N ILE A 64 -30.20 -13.69 -34.37
CA ILE A 64 -29.38 -14.19 -33.26
C ILE A 64 -29.52 -13.24 -32.07
N LYS A 65 -30.05 -13.72 -30.96
CA LYS A 65 -30.18 -12.97 -29.72
C LYS A 65 -29.27 -13.56 -28.65
N TRP A 66 -28.54 -12.70 -27.95
CA TRP A 66 -27.75 -13.07 -26.78
C TRP A 66 -28.52 -12.69 -25.51
N ASP A 67 -28.19 -13.34 -24.41
CA ASP A 67 -28.67 -12.94 -23.09
C ASP A 67 -27.90 -11.69 -22.65
N HIS A 68 -28.61 -10.56 -22.55
CA HIS A 68 -28.07 -9.26 -22.14
C HIS A 68 -28.59 -8.86 -20.74
N SER A 69 -28.87 -9.83 -19.87
CA SER A 69 -29.35 -9.57 -18.51
C SER A 69 -28.30 -8.98 -17.57
N GLU A 70 -27.02 -9.24 -17.81
CA GLU A 70 -25.90 -8.75 -17.01
C GLU A 70 -25.30 -7.46 -17.60
N ASP A 71 -25.13 -6.46 -16.74
CA ASP A 71 -24.46 -5.20 -17.09
C ASP A 71 -22.94 -5.30 -16.91
N TYR A 72 -22.21 -4.64 -17.81
CA TYR A 72 -20.75 -4.53 -17.74
C TYR A 72 -20.32 -3.10 -17.45
N TYR A 73 -19.19 -2.95 -16.75
CA TYR A 73 -18.58 -1.64 -16.55
C TYR A 73 -18.16 -1.02 -17.89
N VAL A 74 -18.70 0.16 -18.18
CA VAL A 74 -18.33 0.98 -19.34
C VAL A 74 -17.71 2.28 -18.84
N PHE A 75 -16.53 2.62 -19.36
CA PHE A 75 -15.89 3.90 -19.09
C PHE A 75 -16.77 5.04 -19.61
N ARG A 76 -17.28 5.87 -18.68
CA ARG A 76 -17.99 7.10 -19.01
C ARG A 76 -17.03 8.28 -18.87
N TYR A 77 -16.65 8.88 -20.00
CA TYR A 77 -15.89 10.12 -20.00
C TYR A 77 -16.78 11.26 -19.46
N LYS A 78 -16.38 11.88 -18.33
CA LYS A 78 -16.95 13.13 -17.84
C LYS A 78 -15.98 14.24 -18.21
N GLU A 79 -16.42 15.26 -18.94
CA GLU A 79 -15.62 16.47 -19.16
C GLU A 79 -15.27 17.09 -17.79
N LYS A 80 -14.00 17.48 -17.62
CA LYS A 80 -13.56 18.20 -16.42
C LYS A 80 -14.24 19.57 -16.43
N ASN A 81 -15.10 19.83 -15.46
CA ASN A 81 -15.76 21.12 -15.31
C ASN A 81 -14.72 22.22 -15.11
N LYS A 82 -14.82 23.29 -15.90
CA LYS A 82 -14.07 24.52 -15.67
C LYS A 82 -14.48 25.10 -14.31
N ILE A 83 -13.50 25.39 -13.46
CA ILE A 83 -13.73 26.04 -12.16
C ILE A 83 -13.58 27.55 -12.36
N PHE A 84 -14.41 28.35 -11.67
CA PHE A 84 -14.37 29.81 -11.73
C PHE A 84 -13.81 30.46 -10.45
N SER A 85 -13.62 29.66 -9.40
CA SER A 85 -13.06 30.10 -8.13
C SER A 85 -11.55 29.97 -8.14
N THR A 86 -10.87 31.06 -7.86
CA THR A 86 -9.43 31.14 -7.60
C THR A 86 -9.02 30.50 -6.28
N GLU A 87 -9.99 30.24 -5.41
CA GLU A 87 -9.86 29.44 -4.20
C GLU A 87 -10.44 28.05 -4.42
N ARG A 88 -9.66 27.01 -4.06
CA ARG A 88 -10.05 25.60 -4.16
C ARG A 88 -9.66 24.86 -2.89
N ILE A 89 -10.61 24.13 -2.31
CA ILE A 89 -10.33 23.24 -1.18
C ILE A 89 -10.08 21.83 -1.73
N ILE A 90 -8.99 21.20 -1.29
CA ILE A 90 -8.71 19.78 -1.55
C ILE A 90 -8.69 19.02 -0.23
N THR A 91 -9.25 17.82 -0.25
CA THR A 91 -9.31 16.93 0.91
C THR A 91 -8.51 15.68 0.59
N ILE A 92 -7.39 15.50 1.27
CA ILE A 92 -6.49 14.36 1.11
C ILE A 92 -6.89 13.30 2.14
N THR A 93 -7.22 12.10 1.65
CA THR A 93 -7.62 10.96 2.47
C THR A 93 -6.82 9.71 2.08
N PRO A 94 -6.57 8.78 3.03
CA PRO A 94 -5.87 7.53 2.75
C PRO A 94 -6.61 6.61 1.77
N ASP A 95 -7.94 6.70 1.76
CA ASP A 95 -8.81 5.84 0.93
C ASP A 95 -8.96 6.34 -0.52
N ASP A 96 -8.39 7.50 -0.84
CA ASP A 96 -8.45 8.07 -2.19
C ASP A 96 -7.22 7.64 -3.00
N GLU A 97 -7.46 6.85 -4.05
CA GLU A 97 -6.43 6.33 -4.96
C GLU A 97 -5.58 7.45 -5.57
N ASP A 98 -6.16 8.64 -5.80
CA ASP A 98 -5.43 9.80 -6.37
C ASP A 98 -4.34 10.31 -5.40
N PHE A 99 -4.44 10.01 -4.10
CA PHE A 99 -3.53 10.50 -3.06
C PHE A 99 -2.69 9.40 -2.38
N GLU A 100 -2.93 8.12 -2.69
CA GLU A 100 -2.24 6.97 -2.09
C GLU A 100 -0.71 7.13 -2.12
N TYR A 101 -0.17 7.60 -3.24
CA TYR A 101 1.27 7.78 -3.44
C TYR A 101 1.92 8.74 -2.43
N MET A 102 1.17 9.68 -1.85
CA MET A 102 1.70 10.63 -0.87
C MET A 102 2.05 9.93 0.46
N TYR A 103 1.37 8.83 0.79
CA TYR A 103 1.57 8.09 2.03
C TYR A 103 2.87 7.28 2.07
N GLY A 104 3.53 7.10 0.93
CA GLY A 104 4.88 6.52 0.82
C GLY A 104 6.01 7.48 1.22
N HIS A 105 5.73 8.77 1.35
CA HIS A 105 6.74 9.78 1.66
C HIS A 105 7.02 9.86 3.18
N VAL A 106 7.74 8.85 3.65
CA VAL A 106 8.13 8.70 5.06
C VAL A 106 9.52 9.26 5.30
N ILE A 107 9.64 10.23 6.20
CA ILE A 107 10.90 10.83 6.64
C ILE A 107 10.91 10.81 8.18
N ASP A 108 11.96 10.23 8.78
CA ASP A 108 12.09 10.13 10.25
C ASP A 108 10.84 9.50 10.91
N GLU A 109 10.32 8.42 10.28
CA GLU A 109 9.10 7.69 10.68
C GLU A 109 7.79 8.49 10.62
N ARG A 110 7.82 9.70 10.04
CA ARG A 110 6.63 10.53 9.85
C ARG A 110 6.28 10.57 8.38
N ILE A 111 4.99 10.42 8.09
CA ILE A 111 4.48 10.64 6.74
C ILE A 111 4.35 12.15 6.55
N LEU A 112 5.17 12.72 5.68
CA LEU A 112 5.17 14.15 5.38
C LEU A 112 4.52 14.37 4.02
N LEU A 113 3.69 15.39 3.90
CA LEU A 113 3.15 15.82 2.62
C LEU A 113 4.32 16.18 1.68
N PRO A 114 4.45 15.52 0.51
CA PRO A 114 5.51 15.85 -0.44
C PRO A 114 5.38 17.29 -0.93
N VAL A 115 6.48 18.05 -0.87
CA VAL A 115 6.50 19.43 -1.39
C VAL A 115 6.17 19.50 -2.89
N THR A 116 6.48 18.43 -3.63
CA THR A 116 6.18 18.29 -5.05
C THR A 116 4.68 18.10 -5.31
N SER A 117 3.94 17.43 -4.41
CA SER A 117 2.51 17.22 -4.58
C SER A 117 1.72 18.51 -4.41
N CYS A 118 2.17 19.40 -3.52
CA CYS A 118 1.67 20.77 -3.41
C CYS A 118 1.74 21.52 -4.74
N LEU A 119 2.89 21.50 -5.42
CA LEU A 119 3.07 22.17 -6.71
C LEU A 119 2.21 21.51 -7.81
N TYR A 120 2.08 20.19 -7.77
CA TYR A 120 1.23 19.45 -8.69
C TYR A 120 -0.25 19.83 -8.57
N GLU A 121 -0.77 20.00 -7.34
CA GLU A 121 -2.16 20.42 -7.14
C GLU A 121 -2.42 21.87 -7.56
N ILE A 122 -1.43 22.76 -7.45
CA ILE A 122 -1.51 24.11 -8.05
C ILE A 122 -1.58 24.01 -9.57
N TRP A 123 -0.73 23.18 -10.20
CA TRP A 123 -0.75 22.97 -11.64
C TRP A 123 -2.09 22.40 -12.13
N ARG A 124 -2.64 21.40 -11.42
CA ARG A 124 -3.98 20.87 -11.67
C ARG A 124 -5.05 21.96 -11.58
N THR A 125 -4.97 22.80 -10.57
CA THR A 125 -5.93 23.89 -10.35
C THR A 125 -5.90 24.90 -11.48
N ILE A 126 -4.70 25.27 -11.98
CA ILE A 126 -4.55 26.11 -13.17
C ILE A 126 -5.15 25.43 -14.41
N GLY A 127 -4.97 24.12 -14.57
CA GLY A 127 -5.63 23.36 -15.63
C GLY A 127 -7.16 23.47 -15.57
N SER A 128 -7.72 23.24 -14.38
CA SER A 128 -9.16 23.38 -14.14
C SER A 128 -9.69 24.80 -14.36
N LEU A 129 -8.93 25.84 -14.00
CA LEU A 129 -9.29 27.24 -14.27
C LEU A 129 -9.31 27.55 -15.78
N ASN A 130 -8.39 26.93 -16.55
CA ASN A 130 -8.33 27.10 -18.01
C ASN A 130 -9.28 26.16 -18.78
N GLY A 131 -9.89 25.18 -18.11
CA GLY A 131 -10.75 24.18 -18.76
C GLY A 131 -9.97 23.20 -19.65
N THR A 132 -8.67 23.03 -19.38
CA THR A 132 -7.76 22.17 -20.16
C THR A 132 -7.05 21.20 -19.24
N ASP A 133 -6.68 20.02 -19.74
CA ASP A 133 -5.89 19.08 -18.93
C ASP A 133 -4.54 19.72 -18.58
N HIS A 134 -4.17 19.71 -17.29
CA HIS A 134 -2.96 20.37 -16.80
C HIS A 134 -1.70 19.82 -17.48
N LYS A 135 -1.71 18.54 -17.85
CA LYS A 135 -0.62 17.88 -18.61
C LYS A 135 -0.28 18.57 -19.94
N ASN A 136 -1.22 19.32 -20.52
CA ASN A 136 -1.02 20.07 -21.76
C ASN A 136 -0.59 21.52 -21.53
N ILE A 137 -0.40 21.94 -20.28
CA ILE A 137 -0.07 23.31 -19.91
C ILE A 137 1.38 23.36 -19.42
N PRO A 138 2.31 23.95 -20.18
CA PRO A 138 3.65 24.23 -19.69
C PRO A 138 3.59 25.30 -18.59
N ILE A 139 4.13 24.97 -17.42
CA ILE A 139 4.03 25.80 -16.21
C ILE A 139 5.42 26.14 -15.67
N VAL A 140 5.57 27.36 -15.17
CA VAL A 140 6.78 27.82 -14.49
C VAL A 140 6.41 28.29 -13.09
N PHE A 141 7.12 27.76 -12.10
CA PHE A 141 7.03 28.16 -10.71
C PHE A 141 8.26 28.96 -10.32
N GLU A 142 8.07 30.07 -9.62
CA GLU A 142 9.13 30.96 -9.18
C GLU A 142 9.00 31.31 -7.71
N ASN A 143 10.14 31.57 -7.08
CA ASN A 143 10.22 32.08 -5.71
C ASN A 143 9.38 31.26 -4.71
N ILE A 144 9.40 29.92 -4.89
CA ILE A 144 8.65 28.99 -4.06
C ILE A 144 9.25 28.97 -2.66
N LYS A 145 8.40 29.14 -1.65
CA LYS A 145 8.76 29.07 -0.24
C LYS A 145 7.92 27.99 0.43
N PHE A 146 8.61 27.02 1.01
CA PHE A 146 8.01 26.00 1.86
C PHE A 146 8.15 26.47 3.31
N VAL A 147 7.06 26.96 3.90
CA VAL A 147 7.05 27.61 5.22
C VAL A 147 7.13 26.57 6.33
N ARG A 148 6.38 25.47 6.20
CA ARG A 148 6.38 24.36 7.17
C ARG A 148 6.07 23.03 6.49
N ALA A 149 6.59 21.95 7.08
CA ALA A 149 6.22 20.60 6.70
C ALA A 149 4.84 20.25 7.26
N THR A 150 4.03 19.58 6.44
CA THR A 150 2.68 19.12 6.83
C THR A 150 2.70 17.61 7.06
N HIS A 151 2.07 17.15 8.13
CA HIS A 151 2.00 15.73 8.46
C HIS A 151 0.75 15.09 7.84
N LEU A 152 0.90 13.89 7.31
CA LEU A 152 -0.21 13.05 6.87
C LEU A 152 -0.50 11.96 7.91
N SER A 153 -1.79 11.66 8.10
CA SER A 153 -2.28 10.61 9.00
C SER A 153 -2.94 9.51 8.17
N LYS A 154 -2.69 8.24 8.52
CA LYS A 154 -3.39 7.09 7.91
C LYS A 154 -4.84 6.93 8.40
N ARG A 155 -5.30 7.80 9.32
CA ARG A 155 -6.65 7.76 9.89
C ARG A 155 -7.43 9.03 9.62
N ASP A 156 -6.74 10.17 9.67
CA ASP A 156 -7.38 11.48 9.56
C ASP A 156 -7.26 12.04 8.14
N LYS A 157 -8.29 12.78 7.73
CA LYS A 157 -8.26 13.57 6.51
C LYS A 157 -7.47 14.87 6.72
N LEU A 158 -6.77 15.31 5.68
CA LEU A 158 -6.11 16.61 5.62
C LEU A 158 -6.84 17.51 4.62
N GLU A 159 -7.26 18.68 5.06
CA GLU A 159 -7.87 19.70 4.20
C GLU A 159 -6.87 20.82 3.93
N LEU A 160 -6.65 21.10 2.64
CA LEU A 160 -5.80 22.19 2.17
C LEU A 160 -6.61 23.16 1.33
N THR A 161 -6.42 24.45 1.57
CA THR A 161 -6.99 25.52 0.75
C THR A 161 -5.92 26.04 -0.18
N LEU A 162 -6.17 25.94 -1.48
CA LEU A 162 -5.31 26.48 -2.54
C LEU A 162 -5.91 27.79 -3.00
N VAL A 163 -5.11 28.85 -3.01
CA VAL A 163 -5.52 30.18 -3.44
C VAL A 163 -4.57 30.63 -4.54
N ILE A 164 -5.11 31.09 -5.67
CA ILE A 164 -4.33 31.64 -6.80
C ILE A 164 -4.82 33.06 -7.07
N GLN A 165 -3.97 34.06 -6.87
CA GLN A 165 -4.30 35.45 -7.13
C GLN A 165 -3.97 35.82 -8.58
N GLU A 166 -4.98 36.23 -9.35
CA GLU A 166 -4.82 36.54 -10.78
C GLU A 166 -3.96 37.79 -11.03
N ASN A 167 -3.98 38.78 -10.14
CA ASN A 167 -3.32 40.07 -10.38
C ASN A 167 -1.79 39.99 -10.42
N ASN A 168 -1.20 39.10 -9.62
CA ASN A 168 0.25 38.98 -9.44
C ASN A 168 0.76 37.54 -9.69
N ASN A 169 -0.12 36.63 -10.13
CA ASN A 169 0.18 35.22 -10.35
C ASN A 169 0.75 34.52 -9.09
N THR A 170 0.42 35.03 -7.90
CA THR A 170 0.86 34.40 -6.66
C THR A 170 -0.08 33.27 -6.30
N PHE A 171 0.48 32.23 -5.70
CA PHE A 171 -0.30 31.16 -5.11
C PHE A 171 0.09 30.96 -3.65
N GLU A 172 -0.90 30.54 -2.87
CA GLU A 172 -0.74 30.15 -1.47
C GLU A 172 -1.48 28.84 -1.24
N ILE A 173 -0.86 27.95 -0.46
CA ILE A 173 -1.49 26.74 0.04
C ILE A 173 -1.57 26.89 1.55
N LEU A 174 -2.77 26.74 2.10
CA LEU A 174 -3.06 26.89 3.51
C LEU A 174 -3.53 25.57 4.10
N GLU A 175 -3.07 25.28 5.31
CA GLU A 175 -3.64 24.24 6.16
C GLU A 175 -4.19 24.94 7.41
N LYS A 176 -5.49 24.78 7.67
CA LYS A 176 -6.20 25.41 8.81
C LYS A 176 -5.96 26.93 8.89
N GLY A 177 -5.96 27.61 7.74
CA GLY A 177 -5.74 29.06 7.62
C GLY A 177 -4.29 29.52 7.74
N ASN A 178 -3.32 28.61 7.91
CA ASN A 178 -1.89 28.97 7.95
C ASN A 178 -1.21 28.59 6.64
N VAL A 179 -0.46 29.53 6.05
CA VAL A 179 0.31 29.30 4.81
C VAL A 179 1.39 28.24 5.05
N ILE A 180 1.38 27.20 4.22
CA ILE A 180 2.39 26.13 4.21
C ILE A 180 3.32 26.24 3.01
N VAL A 181 2.81 26.68 1.86
CA VAL A 181 3.57 26.89 0.63
C VAL A 181 3.09 28.17 -0.02
N SER A 182 4.02 28.98 -0.54
CA SER A 182 3.70 30.17 -1.32
C SER A 182 4.67 30.32 -2.48
N GLY A 183 4.26 30.94 -3.57
CA GLY A 183 5.15 31.26 -4.67
C GLY A 183 4.45 32.04 -5.78
N VAL A 184 5.12 32.15 -6.93
CA VAL A 184 4.55 32.70 -8.17
C VAL A 184 4.43 31.58 -9.18
N VAL A 185 3.34 31.56 -9.95
CA VAL A 185 3.06 30.52 -10.93
C VAL A 185 2.52 31.13 -12.22
N ARG A 186 3.12 30.78 -13.35
CA ARG A 186 2.68 31.28 -14.66
C ARG A 186 2.65 30.18 -15.71
N ILE A 187 1.80 30.37 -16.71
CA ILE A 187 1.80 29.57 -17.93
C ILE A 187 2.84 30.19 -18.88
N SER A 188 3.72 29.36 -19.43
CA SER A 188 4.70 29.82 -20.42
C SER A 188 4.15 29.63 -21.84
N ASN A 189 4.25 30.68 -22.66
CA ASN A 189 3.90 30.60 -24.08
C ASN A 189 5.04 29.99 -24.93
N ASP A 190 6.26 29.94 -24.41
CA ASP A 190 7.45 29.43 -25.11
C ASP A 190 8.36 28.73 -24.10
N ILE A 191 8.04 27.47 -23.80
CA ILE A 191 8.79 26.68 -22.83
C ILE A 191 10.26 26.49 -23.22
N ALA A 192 10.58 26.51 -24.52
CA ALA A 192 11.95 26.30 -24.98
C ALA A 192 12.90 27.41 -24.53
N LYS A 193 12.41 28.64 -24.36
CA LYS A 193 13.19 29.77 -23.83
C LYS A 193 13.39 29.72 -22.31
N GLU A 194 12.50 29.03 -21.60
CA GLU A 194 12.57 28.87 -20.14
C GLU A 194 13.53 27.74 -19.73
N ARG A 195 13.81 26.80 -20.66
CA ARG A 195 14.70 25.66 -20.39
C ARG A 195 16.16 26.09 -20.36
N LEU A 196 16.92 25.46 -19.46
CA LEU A 196 18.36 25.63 -19.42
C LEU A 196 19.00 25.08 -20.69
N GLN A 197 19.82 25.89 -21.37
CA GLN A 197 20.68 25.41 -22.44
C GLN A 197 21.91 24.73 -21.83
N PHE A 198 21.87 23.41 -21.76
CA PHE A 198 23.04 22.61 -21.38
C PHE A 198 24.06 22.67 -22.52
N LEU A 199 25.09 23.49 -22.37
CA LEU A 199 26.29 23.36 -23.20
C LEU A 199 26.95 22.04 -22.82
N ALA A 200 26.97 21.08 -23.75
CA ALA A 200 27.68 19.83 -23.58
C ALA A 200 29.17 20.14 -23.28
N LYS A 201 29.58 19.97 -22.03
CA LYS A 201 31.00 19.90 -21.67
C LYS A 201 31.45 18.44 -21.72
N SER A 202 32.70 18.27 -22.12
CA SER A 202 33.41 17.04 -22.45
C SER A 202 33.36 15.99 -21.33
N ASP A 203 33.53 14.72 -21.75
CA ASP A 203 33.75 13.51 -20.95
C ASP A 203 35.00 13.60 -20.06
N ASP A 204 35.07 14.58 -19.17
CA ASP A 204 36.00 14.52 -18.05
C ASP A 204 35.43 13.49 -17.08
N ALA A 205 36.13 12.36 -16.98
CA ALA A 205 35.80 11.19 -16.19
C ALA A 205 35.76 11.50 -14.68
N GLU A 206 34.73 12.23 -14.24
CA GLU A 206 34.33 12.27 -12.85
C GLU A 206 33.58 10.97 -12.55
N GLU A 207 34.00 10.29 -11.50
CA GLU A 207 33.39 9.05 -11.03
C GLU A 207 31.93 9.32 -10.62
N CYS A 208 31.02 9.12 -11.56
CA CYS A 208 29.60 9.34 -11.37
C CYS A 208 29.06 8.25 -10.43
N MET A 209 28.43 8.67 -9.34
CA MET A 209 27.75 7.75 -8.43
C MET A 209 26.65 7.01 -9.20
N ASN A 210 26.68 5.69 -9.20
CA ASN A 210 25.63 4.90 -9.86
C ASN A 210 24.31 5.02 -9.08
N THR A 211 23.20 4.70 -9.75
CA THR A 211 21.84 4.78 -9.18
C THR A 211 21.70 4.03 -7.86
N SER A 212 22.35 2.86 -7.72
CA SER A 212 22.33 2.04 -6.50
C SER A 212 22.98 2.78 -5.33
N ASP A 213 24.13 3.43 -5.55
CA ASP A 213 24.84 4.19 -4.53
C ASP A 213 24.09 5.45 -4.10
N ILE A 214 23.40 6.12 -5.05
CA ILE A 214 22.52 7.25 -4.75
C ILE A 214 21.38 6.81 -3.84
N PHE A 215 20.65 5.74 -4.20
CA PHE A 215 19.54 5.25 -3.38
C PHE A 215 20.01 4.66 -2.04
N LYS A 216 21.19 4.05 -1.98
CA LYS A 216 21.81 3.62 -0.72
C LYS A 216 22.08 4.81 0.21
N LYS A 217 22.66 5.90 -0.32
CA LYS A 217 22.92 7.12 0.44
C LYS A 217 21.63 7.80 0.90
N LEU A 218 20.61 7.84 0.04
CA LEU A 218 19.28 8.35 0.39
C LEU A 218 18.59 7.49 1.46
N ARG A 219 18.68 6.17 1.37
CA ARG A 219 18.15 5.23 2.38
C ARG A 219 18.81 5.42 3.74
N VAL A 220 20.14 5.64 3.79
CA VAL A 220 20.86 5.99 5.03
C VAL A 220 20.36 7.32 5.61
N CYS A 221 19.91 8.24 4.75
CA CYS A 221 19.26 9.49 5.14
C CYS A 221 17.73 9.36 5.35
N SER A 222 17.20 8.15 5.45
CA SER A 222 15.78 7.83 5.67
C SER A 222 14.82 8.14 4.51
N TYR A 223 15.32 8.21 3.27
CA TYR A 223 14.50 8.39 2.07
C TYR A 223 14.29 7.06 1.32
N GLN A 224 13.07 6.75 0.89
CA GLN A 224 12.72 5.57 0.09
C GLN A 224 12.05 6.00 -1.23
N TYR A 225 12.70 5.77 -2.38
CA TYR A 225 12.26 6.23 -3.69
C TYR A 225 12.51 5.15 -4.77
N THR A 226 11.81 5.24 -5.92
CA THR A 226 11.90 4.34 -7.08
C THR A 226 12.64 4.96 -8.27
N ASP A 227 13.06 4.11 -9.23
CA ASP A 227 13.95 4.44 -10.35
C ASP A 227 13.33 5.42 -11.37
N VAL A 228 13.67 6.70 -11.24
CA VAL A 228 13.50 7.71 -12.29
C VAL A 228 14.89 8.26 -12.64
N PRO A 229 15.29 8.34 -13.92
CA PRO A 229 16.58 8.91 -14.27
C PRO A 229 16.59 10.41 -13.93
N VAL A 230 17.49 10.80 -13.03
CA VAL A 230 17.70 12.17 -12.58
C VAL A 230 19.12 12.58 -12.94
N ARG A 231 19.28 13.74 -13.57
CA ARG A 231 20.58 14.35 -13.84
C ARG A 231 20.76 15.57 -12.95
N ILE A 232 21.93 15.66 -12.32
CA ILE A 232 22.30 16.78 -11.44
C ILE A 232 23.44 17.53 -12.13
N TYR A 233 23.24 18.82 -12.37
CA TYR A 233 24.23 19.72 -12.95
C TYR A 233 24.76 20.65 -11.86
N GLY A 234 25.85 20.24 -11.19
CA GLY A 234 26.40 20.96 -10.03
C GLY A 234 26.80 22.41 -10.33
N SER A 235 27.33 22.68 -11.53
CA SER A 235 27.72 24.03 -11.97
C SER A 235 26.54 24.99 -12.17
N LEU A 236 25.34 24.46 -12.35
CA LEU A 236 24.11 25.22 -12.60
C LEU A 236 23.14 25.14 -11.41
N ASP A 237 23.50 24.43 -10.34
CA ASP A 237 22.61 24.10 -9.21
C ASP A 237 21.23 23.59 -9.71
N ALA A 238 21.26 22.71 -10.72
CA ALA A 238 20.08 22.29 -11.47
C ALA A 238 19.87 20.78 -11.40
N ILE A 239 18.62 20.38 -11.21
CA ILE A 239 18.13 19.00 -11.26
C ILE A 239 17.19 18.87 -12.44
N VAL A 240 17.44 17.88 -13.29
CA VAL A 240 16.66 17.64 -14.51
C VAL A 240 16.22 16.19 -14.59
N SER A 241 14.94 16.00 -14.85
CA SER A 241 14.38 14.69 -15.17
C SER A 241 13.26 14.84 -16.21
N GLY A 242 13.51 14.37 -17.43
CA GLY A 242 12.58 14.49 -18.55
C GLY A 242 12.20 15.95 -18.87
N GLY A 243 10.93 16.28 -18.61
CA GLY A 243 10.37 17.62 -18.82
C GLY A 243 10.40 18.53 -17.58
N ILE A 244 10.93 18.04 -16.45
CA ILE A 244 11.00 18.79 -15.19
C ILE A 244 12.43 19.31 -15.00
N GLU A 245 12.55 20.61 -14.74
CA GLU A 245 13.81 21.31 -14.43
C GLU A 245 13.61 22.09 -13.13
N ILE A 246 14.49 21.89 -12.16
CA ILE A 246 14.46 22.56 -10.85
C ILE A 246 15.84 23.19 -10.62
N TYR A 247 15.90 24.46 -10.25
CA TYR A 247 17.17 25.15 -9.98
C TYR A 247 17.04 26.15 -8.83
N GLY A 248 18.17 26.57 -8.27
CA GLY A 248 18.23 27.57 -7.20
C GLY A 248 17.67 27.06 -5.86
N GLN A 249 17.91 25.78 -5.57
CA GLN A 249 17.30 25.09 -4.44
C GLN A 249 18.02 25.49 -3.15
N ARG A 250 17.27 25.75 -2.08
CA ARG A 250 17.83 26.01 -0.76
C ARG A 250 17.21 25.06 0.24
N PHE A 251 18.05 24.24 0.87
CA PHE A 251 17.63 23.27 1.87
C PHE A 251 17.96 23.77 3.26
N VAL A 252 17.04 23.56 4.20
CA VAL A 252 17.26 23.79 5.63
C VAL A 252 17.30 22.43 6.32
N ALA A 253 18.29 22.22 7.19
CA ALA A 253 18.40 20.98 7.96
C ALA A 253 17.20 20.82 8.89
N ILE A 254 16.59 19.64 8.88
CA ILE A 254 15.48 19.28 9.77
C ILE A 254 16.06 18.55 10.98
N SER A 255 15.57 18.87 12.18
CA SER A 255 15.95 18.17 13.41
C SER A 255 15.46 16.72 13.35
N ARG A 256 16.38 15.77 13.52
CA ARG A 256 16.07 14.34 13.60
C ARG A 256 15.63 13.98 15.01
N ARG A 257 14.76 12.96 15.14
CA ARG A 257 14.50 12.35 16.45
C ARG A 257 15.80 11.80 17.05
N PRO A 258 16.06 12.00 18.36
CA PRO A 258 17.15 11.33 19.02
C PRO A 258 16.91 9.82 18.96
N ALA A 259 17.84 9.09 18.36
CA ALA A 259 17.81 7.63 18.39
C ALA A 259 18.02 7.18 19.84
N ASN A 260 16.96 6.73 20.51
CA ASN A 260 17.02 6.23 21.89
C ASN A 260 17.49 4.76 21.99
N ILE A 261 18.11 4.23 20.93
CA ILE A 261 18.63 2.87 20.92
C ILE A 261 20.12 2.96 21.27
N LYS A 262 20.45 2.67 22.53
CA LYS A 262 21.83 2.40 22.90
C LYS A 262 22.14 0.96 22.49
N PRO A 263 23.13 0.73 21.61
CA PRO A 263 23.55 -0.63 21.31
C PRO A 263 24.08 -1.28 22.60
N VAL A 264 23.55 -2.45 22.94
CA VAL A 264 24.04 -3.28 24.05
C VAL A 264 25.10 -4.23 23.48
N HIS A 265 26.26 -4.29 24.11
CA HIS A 265 27.32 -5.22 23.73
C HIS A 265 27.21 -6.46 24.61
N GLU A 266 26.96 -7.62 23.99
CA GLU A 266 26.91 -8.92 24.66
C GLU A 266 28.17 -9.71 24.33
N GLU A 267 28.73 -10.39 25.33
CA GLU A 267 29.93 -11.23 25.18
C GLU A 267 29.56 -12.69 25.47
N TYR A 268 29.86 -13.60 24.54
CA TYR A 268 29.65 -15.03 24.73
C TYR A 268 30.84 -15.66 25.46
N LYS A 269 30.57 -16.27 26.62
CA LYS A 269 31.57 -17.00 27.42
C LYS A 269 31.13 -18.44 27.60
N PHE A 270 32.09 -19.36 27.55
CA PHE A 270 31.85 -20.74 27.96
C PHE A 270 31.68 -20.80 29.47
N ILE A 271 30.58 -21.40 29.93
CA ILE A 271 30.28 -21.61 31.35
C ILE A 271 30.21 -23.10 31.59
N GLY A 272 31.10 -23.61 32.44
CA GLY A 272 31.19 -25.03 32.72
C GLY A 272 30.02 -25.48 33.61
N TYR A 273 29.34 -26.56 33.25
CA TYR A 273 28.32 -27.13 34.12
C TYR A 273 28.96 -27.61 35.43
N ARG A 274 28.59 -26.98 36.56
CA ARG A 274 29.16 -27.22 37.89
C ARG A 274 30.65 -26.90 38.01
N ASP A 275 31.09 -25.80 37.41
CA ASP A 275 32.46 -25.30 37.56
C ASP A 275 32.80 -24.74 38.97
N HIS A 276 31.81 -24.70 39.87
CA HIS A 276 31.89 -24.16 41.23
C HIS A 276 32.34 -22.69 41.29
N THR A 277 32.25 -21.97 40.17
CA THR A 277 32.57 -20.55 40.12
C THR A 277 31.44 -19.73 40.74
N THR A 278 31.80 -18.67 41.45
CA THR A 278 30.82 -17.73 42.00
C THR A 278 30.36 -16.80 40.88
N ILE A 279 29.07 -16.83 40.57
CA ILE A 279 28.43 -15.94 39.59
C ILE A 279 27.41 -15.02 40.28
N SER A 280 27.09 -13.88 39.67
CA SER A 280 26.06 -12.98 40.20
C SER A 280 24.67 -13.61 40.03
N LEU A 281 23.70 -13.20 40.88
CA LEU A 281 22.31 -13.65 40.74
C LEU A 281 21.73 -13.28 39.37
N LYS A 282 22.05 -12.08 38.86
CA LYS A 282 21.62 -11.62 37.54
C LYS A 282 22.15 -12.51 36.42
N ASP A 283 23.43 -12.86 36.45
CA ASP A 283 24.02 -13.75 35.44
C ASP A 283 23.44 -15.16 35.56
N ALA A 284 23.26 -15.68 36.77
CA ALA A 284 22.66 -16.99 37.01
C ALA A 284 21.24 -17.10 36.42
N VAL A 285 20.42 -16.07 36.65
CA VAL A 285 19.06 -15.97 36.09
C VAL A 285 19.10 -15.84 34.57
N GLN A 286 20.00 -15.02 34.02
CA GLN A 286 20.17 -14.85 32.58
C GLN A 286 20.56 -16.16 31.88
N ILE A 287 21.55 -16.88 32.40
CA ILE A 287 21.97 -18.17 31.87
C ILE A 287 20.82 -19.18 31.94
N SER A 288 20.09 -19.23 33.06
CA SER A 288 18.96 -20.15 33.24
C SER A 288 17.84 -19.90 32.21
N ILE A 289 17.50 -18.63 31.97
CA ILE A 289 16.50 -18.25 30.97
C ILE A 289 16.99 -18.61 29.56
N GLN A 290 18.24 -18.30 29.22
CA GLN A 290 18.80 -18.59 27.89
C GLN A 290 18.79 -20.10 27.60
N ILE A 291 19.20 -20.93 28.57
CA ILE A 291 19.14 -22.39 28.45
C ILE A 291 17.70 -22.87 28.27
N ALA A 292 16.75 -22.36 29.07
CA ALA A 292 15.35 -22.75 28.98
C ALA A 292 14.74 -22.39 27.61
N LEU A 293 15.06 -21.22 27.07
CA LEU A 293 14.64 -20.78 25.74
C LEU A 293 15.26 -21.63 24.63
N GLU A 294 16.54 -21.97 24.74
CA GLU A 294 17.26 -22.79 23.77
C GLU A 294 16.75 -24.23 23.75
N CYS A 295 16.50 -24.84 24.92
CA CYS A 295 16.01 -26.21 25.03
C CYS A 295 14.57 -26.40 24.53
N HIS A 296 13.74 -25.35 24.55
CA HIS A 296 12.30 -25.45 24.29
C HIS A 296 11.78 -24.58 23.13
N GLU A 297 12.64 -23.84 22.44
CA GLU A 297 12.31 -22.94 21.32
C GLU A 297 11.08 -22.03 21.60
N LEU A 298 10.95 -21.53 22.84
CA LEU A 298 9.76 -20.81 23.28
C LEU A 298 9.76 -19.37 22.76
N ARG A 299 8.71 -19.00 22.03
CA ARG A 299 8.43 -17.60 21.65
C ARG A 299 7.55 -16.88 22.66
N ASN A 300 6.71 -17.63 23.38
CA ASN A 300 5.81 -17.11 24.40
C ASN A 300 6.12 -17.78 25.73
N VAL A 301 6.57 -17.01 26.71
CA VAL A 301 7.01 -17.52 28.01
C VAL A 301 6.08 -17.00 29.09
N LYS A 302 5.64 -17.90 29.99
CA LYS A 302 4.99 -17.51 31.24
C LYS A 302 5.96 -17.79 32.38
N VAL A 303 6.25 -16.77 33.17
CA VAL A 303 7.11 -16.89 34.36
C VAL A 303 6.27 -16.56 35.58
N ILE A 304 6.35 -17.42 36.58
CA ILE A 304 5.66 -17.26 37.85
C ILE A 304 6.74 -17.27 38.93
N GLU A 305 6.84 -16.20 39.72
CA GLU A 305 7.60 -16.17 40.97
C GLU A 305 6.62 -16.34 42.12
N VAL A 306 6.88 -17.33 42.99
CA VAL A 306 6.03 -17.65 44.14
C VAL A 306 6.75 -17.22 45.41
N VAL A 307 6.06 -16.47 46.27
CA VAL A 307 6.56 -16.03 47.58
C VAL A 307 5.62 -16.58 48.65
N GLU A 308 6.13 -17.48 49.50
CA GLU A 308 5.34 -18.10 50.56
C GLU A 308 5.20 -17.17 51.78
N ASP A 309 4.22 -17.44 52.64
CA ASP A 309 3.93 -16.60 53.80
C ASP A 309 5.08 -16.60 54.83
N ASP A 310 5.79 -17.72 54.96
CA ASP A 310 6.92 -17.86 55.87
C ASP A 310 8.22 -17.22 55.35
N ASP A 311 8.24 -16.81 54.07
CA ASP A 311 9.39 -16.19 53.46
C ASP A 311 9.62 -14.76 53.97
N LYS A 312 10.88 -14.46 54.26
CA LYS A 312 11.37 -13.12 54.64
C LYS A 312 12.13 -12.49 53.47
N ILE A 313 11.44 -12.31 52.35
CA ILE A 313 12.00 -11.77 51.10
C ILE A 313 11.71 -10.27 51.04
N LEU A 314 12.73 -9.45 50.76
CA LEU A 314 12.57 -8.02 50.49
C LEU A 314 12.35 -7.78 48.99
N LEU A 315 11.85 -6.61 48.61
CA LEU A 315 11.56 -6.27 47.21
C LEU A 315 12.82 -6.29 46.33
N GLU A 316 14.00 -6.10 46.93
CA GLU A 316 15.32 -6.18 46.28
C GLU A 316 15.80 -7.61 46.01
N ASP A 317 15.21 -8.59 46.71
CA ASP A 317 15.54 -10.01 46.57
C ASP A 317 14.68 -10.71 45.50
N LEU A 318 13.68 -10.03 44.94
CA LEU A 318 12.82 -10.57 43.90
C LEU A 318 13.57 -10.78 42.59
N ILE A 319 13.32 -11.92 41.96
CA ILE A 319 13.95 -12.31 40.70
C ILE A 319 13.14 -11.80 39.50
N ILE A 320 11.82 -11.61 39.64
CA ILE A 320 10.94 -11.18 38.55
C ILE A 320 11.33 -9.86 37.87
N PRO A 321 11.90 -8.83 38.55
CA PRO A 321 12.38 -7.62 37.87
C PRO A 321 13.61 -7.90 37.00
N ILE A 322 14.49 -8.79 37.45
CA ILE A 322 15.69 -9.23 36.69
C ILE A 322 15.24 -10.02 35.44
N VAL A 323 14.27 -10.92 35.60
CA VAL A 323 13.67 -11.68 34.49
C VAL A 323 13.04 -10.74 33.47
N HIS A 324 12.30 -9.73 33.92
CA HIS A 324 11.69 -8.72 33.05
C HIS A 324 12.75 -7.98 32.22
N GLU A 325 13.84 -7.53 32.86
CA GLU A 325 14.93 -6.85 32.17
C GLU A 325 15.53 -7.75 31.07
N ILE A 326 15.83 -9.01 31.38
CA ILE A 326 16.43 -9.96 30.43
C ILE A 326 15.50 -10.23 29.25
N LEU A 327 14.23 -10.59 29.51
CA LEU A 327 13.28 -10.93 28.46
C LEU A 327 12.91 -9.72 27.59
N SER A 328 12.91 -8.51 28.16
CA SER A 328 12.65 -7.28 27.39
C SER A 328 13.74 -6.94 26.37
N ASN A 329 14.96 -7.43 26.59
CA ASN A 329 16.11 -7.23 25.69
C ASN A 329 16.19 -8.31 24.59
N LEU A 330 15.43 -9.40 24.69
CA LEU A 330 15.46 -10.48 23.71
C LEU A 330 14.47 -10.22 22.55
N PRO A 331 14.94 -10.18 21.30
CA PRO A 331 14.05 -10.01 20.16
C PRO A 331 13.15 -11.24 19.98
N SER A 332 11.88 -11.00 19.62
CA SER A 332 10.91 -12.04 19.27
C SER A 332 10.45 -12.98 20.39
N VAL A 333 10.71 -12.64 21.66
CA VAL A 333 10.15 -13.33 22.84
C VAL A 333 9.07 -12.46 23.47
N GLN A 334 7.87 -13.01 23.65
CA GLN A 334 6.79 -12.39 24.42
C GLN A 334 6.69 -13.06 25.79
N SER A 335 6.73 -12.27 26.86
CA SER A 335 6.68 -12.79 28.22
C SER A 335 5.45 -12.29 28.98
N ASN A 336 4.80 -13.18 29.72
CA ASN A 336 3.82 -12.82 30.74
C ASN A 336 4.41 -13.18 32.10
N LEU A 337 4.51 -12.18 32.97
CA LEU A 337 5.14 -12.29 34.28
C LEU A 337 4.06 -12.21 35.36
N THR A 338 4.10 -13.18 36.26
CA THR A 338 3.16 -13.30 37.37
C THR A 338 3.91 -13.41 38.69
N LEU A 339 3.53 -12.59 39.68
CA LEU A 339 3.98 -12.73 41.06
C LEU A 339 2.82 -13.32 41.87
N ASP A 340 3.05 -14.47 42.48
CA ASP A 340 2.11 -15.11 43.40
C ASP A 340 2.55 -14.83 44.83
N ALA A 341 1.85 -13.90 45.51
CA ALA A 341 2.21 -13.42 46.83
C ALA A 341 0.98 -12.92 47.61
N THR A 342 1.03 -12.94 48.94
CA THR A 342 -0.05 -12.41 49.79
C THR A 342 -0.14 -10.88 49.76
N GLU A 343 -1.38 -10.36 49.68
CA GLU A 343 -1.66 -8.93 49.57
C GLU A 343 -1.06 -8.12 50.74
N ASN A 344 -0.52 -6.93 50.41
CA ASN A 344 0.07 -5.92 51.31
C ASN A 344 1.54 -6.11 51.75
N ARG A 345 2.30 -7.07 51.21
CA ARG A 345 3.75 -7.19 51.52
C ARG A 345 4.66 -6.29 50.67
N LEU A 346 4.23 -5.86 49.49
CA LEU A 346 5.07 -5.16 48.51
C LEU A 346 4.33 -3.93 47.93
N HIS A 347 4.98 -2.76 47.92
CA HIS A 347 4.42 -1.54 47.33
C HIS A 347 4.40 -1.64 45.80
N SER A 348 3.21 -1.55 45.20
CA SER A 348 2.95 -1.76 43.77
C SER A 348 3.63 -0.74 42.82
N SER A 349 4.18 0.35 43.34
CA SER A 349 4.77 1.44 42.54
C SER A 349 6.16 1.14 41.96
N LEU A 350 6.81 0.04 42.34
CA LEU A 350 8.14 -0.37 41.87
C LEU A 350 8.13 -1.63 41.00
N LEU A 351 6.97 -2.23 40.76
CA LEU A 351 6.81 -3.41 39.92
C LEU A 351 6.74 -3.01 38.42
N PRO A 352 7.27 -3.82 37.50
CA PRO A 352 7.14 -3.58 36.06
C PRO A 352 5.67 -3.45 35.63
N GLN A 353 5.36 -2.52 34.73
CA GLN A 353 3.98 -2.16 34.33
C GLN A 353 3.17 -3.31 33.70
N ASN A 354 3.80 -4.43 33.33
CA ASN A 354 3.20 -5.60 32.67
C ASN A 354 3.05 -6.83 33.59
N LEU A 355 3.12 -6.65 34.91
CA LEU A 355 3.12 -7.75 35.87
C LEU A 355 1.70 -8.03 36.42
N SER A 356 1.30 -9.30 36.40
CA SER A 356 0.06 -9.76 37.02
C SER A 356 0.34 -10.27 38.44
N VAL A 357 -0.36 -9.76 39.46
CA VAL A 357 -0.24 -10.28 40.84
C VAL A 357 -1.44 -11.19 41.10
N ILE A 358 -1.17 -12.43 41.52
CA ILE A 358 -2.19 -13.43 41.85
C ILE A 358 -2.05 -13.80 43.33
N GLN A 359 -3.15 -14.19 43.97
CA GLN A 359 -3.16 -14.65 45.34
C GLN A 359 -3.07 -16.19 45.40
N PRO A 360 -2.33 -16.75 46.37
CA PRO A 360 -2.32 -18.18 46.57
C PRO A 360 -3.71 -18.63 47.04
N ASN A 361 -4.33 -19.55 46.29
CA ASN A 361 -5.58 -20.18 46.72
C ASN A 361 -5.33 -20.95 48.02
N LYS A 362 -5.96 -20.51 49.12
CA LYS A 362 -6.02 -21.28 50.36
C LYS A 362 -6.73 -22.60 50.08
N TYR A 363 -6.00 -23.71 50.08
CA TYR A 363 -6.55 -25.06 50.12
C TYR A 363 -7.04 -25.40 51.53
#